data_AF-A0A386WNE2-F1
#
_entry.id   AF-A0A386WNE2-F1
#
_cell.length_a   1.000
_cell.length_b   1.000
_cell.length_c   1.000
_cell.angle_alpha   90.00
_cell.angle_beta   90.00
_cell.angle_gamma   90.00
#
_symmetry.space_group_name_H-M   'P 1'
#
loop_
_entity.id
_entity.type
_entity.pdbx_description
1 polymer ?
#
loop_
_entity_poly.entity_id
_entity_poly.type
_entity_poly.pdbx_seq_one_letter_code
_entity_poly.pdbx_strand_id
1 'polypeptide(L)'
;MAGRRAVYGDTGDGGVQLAASTDRWHLYPDHVLFAPDDPPEDLLRFDAELMPFADNPRRGALAVVDMQNDFCAEGGWTHRSGLDYRACREAIPGVVRAVEAARRHDMFVIWVYWHNRPDLRNLGAPTLHSFKHTPDQCGIGQPLDHGRVLTAGEWGAEMVDELKPLIRDDDVMVEKVRMSGFYGTHLDQVLRTQGIHTLFVCGVNADQCVSTTIESAYFRDYNPVLVADATATSSPAYCKDAVVFNTKQCWGFVTTTDRFADPSPYRR
;
A
#
# COMPACT_ATOMS: atom_id res chain seq x y z
N MET A 1 33.00 21.58 7.32
CA MET A 1 32.06 20.48 7.70
C MET A 1 30.72 21.04 8.23
N ALA A 2 30.11 22.01 7.55
CA ALA A 2 28.87 22.66 8.01
C ALA A 2 27.59 22.22 7.27
N GLY A 3 27.67 21.33 6.27
CA GLY A 3 26.54 21.00 5.39
C GLY A 3 25.69 19.78 5.76
N ARG A 4 26.22 18.82 6.53
CA ARG A 4 25.56 17.51 6.72
C ARG A 4 24.33 17.51 7.64
N ARG A 5 24.02 18.62 8.30
CA ARG A 5 22.87 18.73 9.23
C ARG A 5 21.84 19.80 8.82
N ALA A 6 22.01 20.42 7.66
CA ALA A 6 21.01 21.37 7.16
C ALA A 6 19.75 20.60 6.73
N VAL A 7 18.57 21.09 7.11
CA VAL A 7 17.30 20.51 6.62
C VAL A 7 16.98 21.02 5.23
N TYR A 8 17.24 22.31 4.98
CA TYR A 8 17.16 22.95 3.67
C TYR A 8 18.57 23.38 3.28
N GLY A 9 19.19 22.64 2.37
CA GLY A 9 20.57 22.88 1.94
C GLY A 9 20.66 22.99 0.42
N ASP A 10 21.53 23.86 -0.07
CA ASP A 10 21.90 23.85 -1.49
C ASP A 10 22.74 22.58 -1.77
N THR A 11 22.36 21.85 -2.81
CA THR A 11 23.04 20.62 -3.26
C THR A 11 24.26 20.92 -4.14
N GLY A 12 24.38 22.14 -4.65
CA GLY A 12 25.46 22.59 -5.54
C GLY A 12 25.22 22.26 -7.03
N ASP A 13 24.17 21.51 -7.35
CA ASP A 13 23.77 21.14 -8.72
C ASP A 13 22.34 21.59 -9.06
N GLY A 14 21.82 22.57 -8.33
CA GLY A 14 20.51 23.19 -8.58
C GLY A 14 19.34 22.53 -7.85
N GLY A 15 19.59 21.51 -7.04
CA GLY A 15 18.60 20.93 -6.13
C GLY A 15 18.62 21.54 -4.72
N VAL A 16 17.58 21.23 -3.95
CA VAL A 16 17.45 21.58 -2.53
C VAL A 16 17.37 20.31 -1.71
N GLN A 17 18.32 20.12 -0.78
CA GLN A 17 18.26 19.05 0.20
C GLN A 17 17.06 19.25 1.14
N LEU A 18 16.37 18.16 1.44
CA LEU A 18 15.32 18.03 2.43
C LEU A 18 15.78 17.03 3.50
N ALA A 19 15.65 17.40 4.77
CA ALA A 19 16.11 16.67 5.94
C ALA A 19 17.64 16.64 6.16
N ALA A 20 18.01 16.42 7.43
CA ALA A 20 19.38 16.47 7.93
C ALA A 20 20.01 15.07 8.13
N SER A 21 19.25 14.00 7.88
CA SER A 21 19.65 12.61 8.09
C SER A 21 20.33 12.01 6.86
N THR A 22 20.70 10.74 6.95
CA THR A 22 21.18 9.95 5.81
C THR A 22 20.05 9.63 4.81
N ASP A 23 18.80 9.60 5.27
CA ASP A 23 17.61 9.42 4.42
C ASP A 23 17.05 10.75 3.87
N ARG A 24 17.94 11.72 3.65
CA ARG A 24 17.60 13.01 3.06
C ARG A 24 17.21 12.86 1.60
N TRP A 25 16.30 13.70 1.15
CA TRP A 25 15.94 13.79 -0.26
C TRP A 25 16.60 15.02 -0.90
N HIS A 26 16.81 14.99 -2.22
CA HIS A 26 17.15 16.18 -3.00
C HIS A 26 15.97 16.53 -3.92
N LEU A 27 15.42 17.74 -3.76
CA LEU A 27 14.35 18.28 -4.59
C LEU A 27 14.92 19.08 -5.75
N TYR A 28 14.65 18.67 -6.98
CA TYR A 28 15.01 19.36 -8.22
C TYR A 28 13.76 19.98 -8.88
N PRO A 29 13.92 20.88 -9.88
CA PRO A 29 12.78 21.50 -10.55
C PRO A 29 11.81 20.52 -11.24
N ASP A 30 12.28 19.34 -11.62
CA ASP A 30 11.53 18.37 -12.42
C ASP A 30 11.37 16.99 -11.75
N HIS A 31 12.00 16.76 -10.59
CA HIS A 31 11.91 15.49 -9.85
C HIS A 31 12.37 15.60 -8.40
N VAL A 32 12.11 14.55 -7.63
CA VAL A 32 12.67 14.35 -6.29
C VAL A 32 13.58 13.12 -6.27
N LEU A 33 14.78 13.24 -5.74
CA LEU A 33 15.71 12.12 -5.55
C LEU A 33 15.67 11.68 -4.08
N PHE A 34 15.14 10.48 -3.82
CA PHE A 34 14.99 9.94 -2.46
C PHE A 34 16.29 9.36 -1.89
N ALA A 35 17.18 8.88 -2.76
CA ALA A 35 18.43 8.20 -2.39
C ALA A 35 19.65 8.91 -3.00
N PRO A 36 19.96 10.15 -2.60
CA PRO A 36 21.05 10.94 -3.21
C PRO A 36 22.45 10.38 -2.97
N ASP A 37 22.61 9.48 -1.99
CA ASP A 37 23.87 8.81 -1.67
C ASP A 37 24.09 7.50 -2.44
N ASP A 38 23.08 7.00 -3.14
CA ASP A 38 23.18 5.77 -3.94
C ASP A 38 23.82 6.06 -5.32
N PRO A 39 24.52 5.08 -5.92
CA PRO A 39 25.09 5.24 -7.26
C PRO A 39 24.01 5.52 -8.31
N PRO A 40 24.16 6.54 -9.20
CA PRO A 40 23.14 6.86 -10.21
C PRO A 40 22.73 5.71 -11.13
N GLU A 41 23.64 4.77 -11.40
CA GLU A 41 23.40 3.56 -12.18
C GLU A 41 22.46 2.56 -11.52
N ASP A 42 22.31 2.63 -10.19
CA ASP A 42 21.38 1.80 -9.42
C ASP A 42 20.00 2.48 -9.24
N LEU A 43 19.86 3.72 -9.70
CA LEU A 43 18.66 4.54 -9.52
C LEU A 43 17.73 4.46 -10.74
N LEU A 44 16.44 4.35 -10.45
CA LEU A 44 15.37 4.40 -11.44
C LEU A 44 14.52 5.65 -11.20
N ARG A 45 14.13 6.32 -12.29
CA ARG A 45 13.19 7.43 -12.30
C ARG A 45 11.79 6.91 -12.61
N PHE A 46 10.91 7.03 -11.63
CA PHE A 46 9.51 6.66 -11.69
C PHE A 46 8.65 7.89 -12.00
N ASP A 47 7.85 7.80 -13.06
CA ASP A 47 6.86 8.81 -13.35
C ASP A 47 5.72 8.76 -12.32
N ALA A 48 5.33 9.92 -11.82
CA ALA A 48 4.27 10.09 -10.84
C ALA A 48 3.45 11.35 -11.15
N GLU A 49 2.25 11.44 -10.59
CA GLU A 49 1.49 12.69 -10.62
C GLU A 49 2.22 13.82 -9.89
N LEU A 50 2.00 15.06 -10.35
CA LEU A 50 2.69 16.30 -9.95
C LEU A 50 4.17 16.35 -10.33
N MET A 51 4.95 15.36 -9.91
CA MET A 51 6.39 15.35 -10.14
C MET A 51 6.95 13.92 -10.03
N PRO A 52 7.78 13.47 -10.98
CA PRO A 52 8.53 12.22 -10.88
C PRO A 52 9.42 12.15 -9.64
N PHE A 53 9.79 10.94 -9.27
CA PHE A 53 10.83 10.70 -8.27
C PHE A 53 11.86 9.69 -8.77
N ALA A 54 13.05 9.73 -8.19
CA ALA A 54 14.13 8.80 -8.45
C ALA A 54 14.52 8.11 -7.14
N ASP A 55 14.67 6.79 -7.20
CA ASP A 55 15.02 5.96 -6.04
C ASP A 55 15.72 4.67 -6.46
N ASN A 56 16.36 4.02 -5.50
CA ASN A 56 16.92 2.69 -5.66
C ASN A 56 15.81 1.66 -5.44
N PRO A 57 15.44 0.84 -6.44
CA PRO A 57 14.35 -0.11 -6.29
C PRO A 57 14.60 -1.15 -5.19
N ARG A 58 15.87 -1.44 -4.83
CA ARG A 58 16.20 -2.36 -3.73
C ARG A 58 15.84 -1.80 -2.33
N ARG A 59 15.56 -0.50 -2.23
CA ARG A 59 15.02 0.15 -1.04
C ARG A 59 13.49 0.23 -1.07
N GLY A 60 12.86 -0.37 -2.07
CA GLY A 60 11.43 -0.38 -2.33
C GLY A 60 10.76 -1.71 -1.99
N ALA A 61 9.52 -1.64 -1.52
CA ALA A 61 8.63 -2.78 -1.41
C ALA A 61 7.23 -2.45 -1.96
N LEU A 62 6.51 -3.46 -2.43
CA LEU A 62 5.09 -3.41 -2.76
C LEU A 62 4.26 -4.06 -1.64
N ALA A 63 3.33 -3.31 -1.07
CA ALA A 63 2.30 -3.83 -0.17
C ALA A 63 0.96 -3.98 -0.91
N VAL A 64 0.47 -5.22 -1.02
CA VAL A 64 -0.86 -5.54 -1.56
C VAL A 64 -1.82 -5.71 -0.39
N VAL A 65 -2.84 -4.85 -0.30
CA VAL A 65 -3.72 -4.75 0.86
C VAL A 65 -5.09 -5.40 0.59
N ASP A 66 -5.47 -6.35 1.45
CA ASP A 66 -6.81 -6.92 1.64
C ASP A 66 -7.55 -7.38 0.37
N MET A 67 -6.85 -7.93 -0.63
CA MET A 67 -7.50 -8.52 -1.81
C MET A 67 -8.15 -9.88 -1.50
N GLN A 68 -9.05 -9.91 -0.51
CA GLN A 68 -9.66 -11.10 0.09
C GLN A 68 -11.10 -11.33 -0.40
N ASN A 69 -11.58 -12.57 -0.30
CA ASN A 69 -12.89 -12.97 -0.78
C ASN A 69 -14.05 -12.18 -0.15
N ASP A 70 -13.99 -11.87 1.15
CA ASP A 70 -15.04 -11.07 1.79
C ASP A 70 -15.20 -9.68 1.18
N PHE A 71 -14.13 -9.13 0.60
CA PHE A 71 -14.17 -7.83 -0.06
C PHE A 71 -14.48 -7.92 -1.55
N CYS A 72 -14.00 -8.97 -2.21
CA CYS A 72 -13.86 -9.05 -3.66
C CYS A 72 -14.60 -10.23 -4.31
N ALA A 73 -15.36 -11.04 -3.59
CA ALA A 73 -16.03 -12.21 -4.16
C ALA A 73 -17.55 -12.18 -3.97
N GLU A 74 -18.25 -12.86 -4.87
CA GLU A 74 -19.67 -13.12 -4.71
C GLU A 74 -19.91 -13.97 -3.47
N GLY A 75 -20.81 -13.51 -2.61
CA GLY A 75 -21.15 -14.20 -1.36
C GLY A 75 -20.26 -13.80 -0.18
N GLY A 76 -19.19 -13.05 -0.43
CA GLY A 76 -18.40 -12.37 0.59
C GLY A 76 -19.14 -11.22 1.27
N TRP A 77 -18.59 -10.71 2.36
CA TRP A 77 -19.15 -9.64 3.17
C TRP A 77 -19.62 -8.40 2.39
N THR A 78 -18.82 -7.87 1.44
CA THR A 78 -19.21 -6.71 0.62
C THR A 78 -20.49 -6.99 -0.15
N HIS A 79 -20.57 -8.14 -0.85
CA HIS A 79 -21.76 -8.54 -1.58
C HIS A 79 -22.97 -8.69 -0.66
N ARG A 80 -22.80 -9.40 0.46
CA ARG A 80 -23.88 -9.68 1.43
C ARG A 80 -24.34 -8.44 2.19
N SER A 81 -23.50 -7.40 2.23
CA SER A 81 -23.83 -6.08 2.76
C SER A 81 -24.56 -5.18 1.75
N GLY A 82 -24.83 -5.68 0.54
CA GLY A 82 -25.52 -4.93 -0.52
C GLY A 82 -24.64 -3.95 -1.29
N LEU A 83 -23.31 -4.04 -1.12
CA LEU A 83 -22.33 -3.24 -1.84
C LEU A 83 -21.84 -3.99 -3.08
N ASP A 84 -21.33 -3.23 -4.06
CA ASP A 84 -20.78 -3.82 -5.27
C ASP A 84 -19.35 -4.34 -5.05
N TYR A 85 -19.22 -5.64 -4.82
CA TYR A 85 -17.92 -6.29 -4.70
C TYR A 85 -17.12 -6.28 -6.01
N ARG A 86 -17.79 -6.10 -7.17
CA ARG A 86 -17.12 -6.09 -8.48
C ARG A 86 -16.26 -4.85 -8.64
N ALA A 87 -16.69 -3.72 -8.08
CA ALA A 87 -15.87 -2.50 -8.01
C ALA A 87 -14.52 -2.76 -7.32
N CYS A 88 -14.49 -3.54 -6.21
CA CYS A 88 -13.24 -3.95 -5.58
C CYS A 88 -12.37 -4.85 -6.48
N ARG A 89 -12.98 -5.68 -7.33
CA ARG A 89 -12.27 -6.58 -8.24
C ARG A 89 -11.60 -5.86 -9.41
N GLU A 90 -11.99 -4.63 -9.73
CA GLU A 90 -11.36 -3.83 -10.78
C GLU A 90 -9.86 -3.59 -10.52
N ALA A 91 -9.41 -3.68 -9.26
CA ALA A 91 -8.01 -3.60 -8.90
C ALA A 91 -7.18 -4.83 -9.35
N ILE A 92 -7.78 -6.01 -9.50
CA ILE A 92 -7.05 -7.29 -9.70
C ILE A 92 -6.06 -7.23 -10.88
N PRO A 93 -6.44 -6.79 -12.10
CA PRO A 93 -5.49 -6.72 -13.21
C PRO A 93 -4.31 -5.77 -12.93
N GLY A 94 -4.56 -4.67 -12.22
CA GLY A 94 -3.51 -3.74 -11.81
C GLY A 94 -2.60 -4.34 -10.73
N VAL A 95 -3.16 -5.05 -9.75
CA VAL A 95 -2.39 -5.74 -8.71
C VAL A 95 -1.47 -6.79 -9.32
N VAL A 96 -1.95 -7.57 -10.30
CA VAL A 96 -1.11 -8.54 -11.05
C VAL A 96 0.09 -7.83 -11.68
N ARG A 97 -0.15 -6.76 -12.45
CA ARG A 97 0.93 -5.98 -13.09
C ARG A 97 1.90 -5.38 -12.07
N ALA A 98 1.39 -4.87 -10.94
CA ALA A 98 2.22 -4.30 -9.89
C ALA A 98 3.13 -5.36 -9.25
N VAL A 99 2.61 -6.55 -8.94
CA VAL A 99 3.40 -7.64 -8.36
C VAL A 99 4.48 -8.10 -9.32
N GLU A 100 4.15 -8.24 -10.61
CA GLU A 100 5.13 -8.58 -11.65
C GLU A 100 6.20 -7.48 -11.78
N ALA A 101 5.81 -6.21 -11.83
CA ALA A 101 6.71 -5.07 -11.88
C ALA A 101 7.67 -5.03 -10.69
N ALA A 102 7.16 -5.15 -9.47
CA ALA A 102 7.95 -5.18 -8.25
C ALA A 102 9.04 -6.26 -8.32
N ARG A 103 8.67 -7.47 -8.77
CA ARG A 103 9.60 -8.58 -8.93
C ARG A 103 10.64 -8.37 -10.02
N ARG A 104 10.28 -7.74 -11.14
CA ARG A 104 11.25 -7.39 -12.19
C ARG A 104 12.33 -6.42 -11.71
N HIS A 105 12.02 -5.61 -10.70
CA HIS A 105 12.91 -4.62 -10.11
C HIS A 105 13.50 -5.06 -8.76
N ASP A 106 13.46 -6.36 -8.44
CA ASP A 106 13.98 -6.94 -7.19
C ASP A 106 13.40 -6.32 -5.91
N MET A 107 12.17 -5.80 -5.95
CA MET A 107 11.45 -5.29 -4.79
C MET A 107 10.81 -6.42 -3.98
N PHE A 108 10.73 -6.25 -2.66
CA PHE A 108 9.93 -7.14 -1.82
C PHE A 108 8.45 -7.02 -2.14
N VAL A 109 7.74 -8.14 -2.15
CA VAL A 109 6.27 -8.18 -2.19
C VAL A 109 5.75 -8.59 -0.82
N ILE A 110 4.85 -7.77 -0.29
CA ILE A 110 4.26 -7.94 1.04
C ILE A 110 2.75 -8.02 0.88
N TRP A 111 2.17 -9.11 1.35
CA TRP A 111 0.73 -9.31 1.36
C TRP A 111 0.19 -8.96 2.73
N VAL A 112 -0.60 -7.89 2.79
CA VAL A 112 -1.23 -7.41 4.01
C VAL A 112 -2.70 -7.80 3.95
N TYR A 113 -3.19 -8.55 4.94
CA TYR A 113 -4.56 -9.09 4.89
C TYR A 113 -5.22 -9.15 6.27
N TRP A 114 -6.54 -9.00 6.30
CA TRP A 114 -7.32 -8.91 7.52
C TRP A 114 -7.73 -10.30 8.04
N HIS A 115 -7.16 -10.73 9.17
CA HIS A 115 -7.43 -12.03 9.81
C HIS A 115 -7.81 -11.85 11.29
N ASN A 116 -9.07 -12.12 11.64
CA ASN A 116 -9.51 -12.08 13.02
C ASN A 116 -9.46 -13.46 13.67
N ARG A 117 -9.22 -13.49 14.97
CA ARG A 117 -9.33 -14.71 15.76
C ARG A 117 -10.78 -15.21 15.75
N PRO A 118 -11.03 -16.53 15.71
CA PRO A 118 -12.39 -17.06 15.81
C PRO A 118 -13.16 -16.63 17.07
N ASP A 119 -12.45 -16.29 18.17
CA ASP A 119 -13.05 -15.81 19.42
C ASP A 119 -13.26 -14.28 19.49
N LEU A 120 -12.83 -13.54 18.46
CA LEU A 120 -12.92 -12.08 18.31
C LEU A 120 -12.31 -11.27 19.47
N ARG A 121 -11.52 -11.87 20.36
CA ARG A 121 -10.97 -11.20 21.56
C ARG A 121 -9.93 -10.12 21.25
N ASN A 122 -9.55 -9.98 19.98
CA ASN A 122 -8.66 -8.95 19.45
C ASN A 122 -9.40 -7.74 18.85
N LEU A 123 -10.73 -7.70 18.95
CA LEU A 123 -11.59 -6.64 18.41
C LEU A 123 -12.36 -5.89 19.51
N GLY A 124 -12.48 -4.58 19.33
CA GLY A 124 -13.33 -3.72 20.15
C GLY A 124 -14.67 -3.43 19.49
N ALA A 125 -15.65 -2.97 20.29
CA ALA A 125 -16.98 -2.62 19.81
C ALA A 125 -16.99 -1.63 18.62
N PRO A 126 -16.14 -0.58 18.55
CA PRO A 126 -16.11 0.31 17.40
C PRO A 126 -15.76 -0.41 16.09
N THR A 127 -14.75 -1.29 16.11
CA THR A 127 -14.37 -2.08 14.93
C THR A 127 -15.49 -3.03 14.52
N LEU A 128 -16.14 -3.69 15.47
CA LEU A 128 -17.28 -4.56 15.17
C LEU A 128 -18.45 -3.79 14.56
N HIS A 129 -18.74 -2.59 15.07
CA HIS A 129 -19.81 -1.73 14.56
C HIS A 129 -19.56 -1.23 13.13
N SER A 130 -18.31 -0.90 12.78
CA SER A 130 -17.95 -0.46 11.42
C SER A 130 -18.25 -1.48 10.33
N PHE A 131 -18.42 -2.76 10.67
CA PHE A 131 -18.77 -3.83 9.72
C PHE A 131 -20.22 -4.33 9.90
N LYS A 132 -21.01 -3.69 10.76
CA LYS A 132 -22.40 -4.05 11.08
C LYS A 132 -23.19 -2.79 11.42
N HIS A 133 -23.63 -2.09 10.39
CA HIS A 133 -24.37 -0.83 10.52
C HIS A 133 -25.85 -1.04 10.88
N THR A 134 -26.38 -2.24 10.64
CA THR A 134 -27.74 -2.63 11.03
C THR A 134 -27.74 -3.97 11.79
N PRO A 135 -28.76 -4.25 12.63
CA PRO A 135 -28.86 -5.52 13.35
C PRO A 135 -28.85 -6.75 12.42
N ASP A 136 -29.42 -6.62 11.22
CA ASP A 136 -29.60 -7.73 10.27
C ASP A 136 -28.39 -7.95 9.34
N GLN A 137 -27.50 -6.96 9.20
CA GLN A 137 -26.26 -7.11 8.44
C GLN A 137 -25.31 -8.08 9.15
N CYS A 138 -24.68 -9.01 8.44
CA CYS A 138 -23.63 -9.86 9.02
C CYS A 138 -22.35 -9.04 9.26
N GLY A 139 -21.85 -9.03 10.50
CA GLY A 139 -20.59 -8.39 10.86
C GLY A 139 -19.41 -9.37 10.96
N ILE A 140 -18.24 -8.86 11.31
CA ILE A 140 -17.04 -9.68 11.55
C ILE A 140 -17.34 -10.83 12.52
N GLY A 141 -16.91 -12.04 12.15
CA GLY A 141 -17.09 -13.26 12.94
C GLY A 141 -18.49 -13.85 12.90
N GLN A 142 -19.46 -13.21 12.22
CA GLN A 142 -20.78 -13.79 12.01
C GLN A 142 -20.79 -14.72 10.79
N PRO A 143 -21.63 -15.77 10.78
CA PRO A 143 -21.65 -16.74 9.70
C PRO A 143 -22.23 -16.16 8.41
N LEU A 144 -21.57 -16.46 7.30
CA LEU A 144 -22.07 -16.44 5.93
C LEU A 144 -22.07 -17.86 5.37
N ASP A 145 -22.55 -18.03 4.12
CA ASP A 145 -22.68 -19.34 3.47
C ASP A 145 -21.33 -20.10 3.36
N HIS A 146 -20.21 -19.37 3.34
CA HIS A 146 -18.86 -19.90 3.14
C HIS A 146 -17.93 -19.73 4.36
N GLY A 147 -18.49 -19.51 5.55
CA GLY A 147 -17.70 -19.37 6.79
C GLY A 147 -17.97 -18.04 7.50
N ARG A 148 -17.17 -17.74 8.53
CA ARG A 148 -17.34 -16.51 9.33
C ARG A 148 -16.59 -15.34 8.69
N VAL A 149 -17.24 -14.17 8.63
CA VAL A 149 -16.69 -12.93 8.06
C VAL A 149 -15.32 -12.61 8.67
N LEU A 150 -14.32 -12.39 7.81
CA LEU A 150 -12.93 -12.02 8.10
C LEU A 150 -12.29 -12.84 9.22
N THR A 151 -12.66 -14.11 9.35
CA THR A 151 -12.11 -15.00 10.39
C THR A 151 -10.98 -15.84 9.82
N ALA A 152 -9.84 -15.87 10.51
CA ALA A 152 -8.66 -16.62 10.08
C ALA A 152 -9.00 -18.10 9.81
N GLY A 153 -8.53 -18.61 8.67
CA GLY A 153 -8.77 -19.98 8.22
C GLY A 153 -10.14 -20.24 7.57
N GLU A 154 -10.98 -19.22 7.42
CA GLU A 154 -12.26 -19.31 6.69
C GLU A 154 -12.15 -18.67 5.31
N TRP A 155 -12.94 -19.12 4.34
CA TRP A 155 -12.85 -18.71 2.94
C TRP A 155 -12.89 -17.18 2.74
N GLY A 156 -13.76 -16.48 3.47
CA GLY A 156 -13.91 -15.02 3.37
C GLY A 156 -12.60 -14.26 3.67
N ALA A 157 -11.75 -14.84 4.52
CA ALA A 157 -10.46 -14.27 4.90
C ALA A 157 -9.31 -14.72 3.98
N GLU A 158 -9.53 -15.59 3.01
CA GLU A 158 -8.52 -15.95 2.02
C GLU A 158 -8.38 -14.90 0.94
N MET A 159 -7.19 -14.83 0.33
CA MET A 159 -6.94 -14.06 -0.89
C MET A 159 -7.87 -14.54 -2.02
N VAL A 160 -8.26 -13.66 -2.94
CA VAL A 160 -8.97 -14.07 -4.15
C VAL A 160 -8.14 -15.03 -5.01
N ASP A 161 -8.80 -15.99 -5.64
CA ASP A 161 -8.15 -17.08 -6.37
C ASP A 161 -7.23 -16.60 -7.51
N GLU A 162 -7.53 -15.45 -8.11
CA GLU A 162 -6.72 -14.86 -9.18
C GLU A 162 -5.32 -14.43 -8.71
N LEU A 163 -5.17 -14.09 -7.43
CA LEU A 163 -3.91 -13.61 -6.87
C LEU A 163 -3.13 -14.70 -6.14
N LYS A 164 -3.77 -15.81 -5.75
CA LYS A 164 -3.10 -16.94 -5.08
C LYS A 164 -1.87 -17.46 -5.85
N PRO A 165 -1.91 -17.64 -7.19
CA PRO A 165 -0.73 -18.11 -7.96
C PRO A 165 0.43 -17.11 -7.97
N LEU A 166 0.18 -15.84 -7.62
CA LEU A 166 1.23 -14.85 -7.52
C LEU A 166 1.96 -14.90 -6.20
N ILE A 167 1.42 -15.51 -5.13
CA ILE A 167 2.10 -15.57 -3.85
C ILE A 167 3.27 -16.56 -3.93
N ARG A 168 4.46 -16.14 -3.51
CA ARG A 168 5.68 -16.97 -3.45
C ARG A 168 6.07 -17.24 -2.00
N ASP A 169 6.84 -18.31 -1.78
CA ASP A 169 7.32 -18.72 -0.45
C ASP A 169 8.23 -17.69 0.23
N ASP A 170 8.87 -16.81 -0.55
CA ASP A 170 9.73 -15.72 -0.10
C ASP A 170 9.00 -14.38 0.07
N ASP A 171 7.71 -14.31 -0.29
CA ASP A 171 6.88 -13.12 -0.02
C ASP A 171 6.60 -13.02 1.49
N VAL A 172 6.44 -11.78 1.98
CA VAL A 172 6.09 -11.58 3.39
C VAL A 172 4.58 -11.49 3.56
N MET A 173 4.07 -12.30 4.50
CA MET A 173 2.66 -12.30 4.88
C MET A 173 2.45 -11.52 6.18
N VAL A 174 1.54 -10.54 6.17
CA VAL A 174 1.24 -9.67 7.32
C VAL A 174 -0.26 -9.72 7.65
N GLU A 175 -0.57 -10.37 8.76
CA GLU A 175 -1.91 -10.39 9.34
C GLU A 175 -2.21 -9.08 10.08
N LYS A 176 -3.40 -8.53 9.85
CA LYS A 176 -3.90 -7.37 10.58
C LYS A 176 -5.34 -7.53 11.05
N VAL A 177 -5.70 -6.71 12.04
CA VAL A 177 -7.04 -6.68 12.65
C VAL A 177 -7.60 -5.25 12.73
N ARG A 178 -6.94 -4.32 12.03
CA ARG A 178 -7.30 -2.90 11.90
C ARG A 178 -7.10 -2.49 10.45
N MET A 179 -7.58 -1.30 10.08
CA MET A 179 -7.49 -0.80 8.70
C MET A 179 -6.04 -0.64 8.24
N SER A 180 -5.23 0.08 9.03
CA SER A 180 -3.81 0.27 8.73
C SER A 180 -3.02 -1.03 8.84
N GLY A 181 -2.25 -1.35 7.80
CA GLY A 181 -1.29 -2.45 7.76
C GLY A 181 -0.18 -2.37 8.80
N PHE A 182 0.01 -1.22 9.45
CA PHE A 182 1.03 -1.02 10.49
C PHE A 182 0.50 -1.19 11.92
N TYR A 183 -0.81 -1.08 12.14
CA TYR A 183 -1.33 -1.01 13.51
C TYR A 183 -1.39 -2.41 14.13
N GLY A 184 -0.50 -2.66 15.09
CA GLY A 184 -0.46 -3.93 15.82
C GLY A 184 0.02 -5.11 14.98
N THR A 185 0.82 -4.85 13.94
CA THR A 185 1.40 -5.86 13.05
C THR A 185 2.92 -5.79 13.08
N HIS A 186 3.59 -6.76 12.45
CA HIS A 186 5.04 -6.75 12.24
C HIS A 186 5.49 -6.03 10.95
N LEU A 187 4.61 -5.28 10.26
CA LEU A 187 4.96 -4.62 8.98
C LEU A 187 6.14 -3.66 9.11
N ASP A 188 6.11 -2.77 10.10
CA ASP A 188 7.21 -1.80 10.35
C ASP A 188 8.53 -2.54 10.62
N GLN A 189 8.48 -3.56 11.47
CA GLN A 189 9.65 -4.37 11.80
C GLN A 189 10.25 -5.01 10.54
N VAL A 190 9.43 -5.61 9.68
CA VAL A 190 9.87 -6.22 8.41
C VAL A 190 10.54 -5.17 7.54
N LEU A 191 9.84 -4.07 7.25
CA LEU A 191 10.34 -3.01 6.38
C LEU A 191 11.67 -2.43 6.87
N ARG A 192 11.78 -2.13 8.18
CA ARG A 192 13.02 -1.61 8.78
C ARG A 192 14.16 -2.62 8.72
N THR A 193 13.87 -3.90 8.99
CA THR A 193 14.89 -4.96 8.96
C THR A 193 15.47 -5.16 7.56
N GLN A 194 14.64 -4.98 6.53
CA GLN A 194 15.05 -5.09 5.13
C GLN A 194 15.62 -3.78 4.55
N GLY A 195 15.74 -2.70 5.34
CA GLY A 195 16.24 -1.41 4.85
C GLY A 195 15.32 -0.76 3.81
N ILE A 196 14.01 -1.01 3.90
CA ILE A 196 13.02 -0.44 3.00
C ILE A 196 12.66 0.96 3.46
N HIS A 197 12.60 1.89 2.51
CA HIS A 197 12.21 3.28 2.75
C HIS A 197 11.05 3.70 1.84
N THR A 198 10.93 3.12 0.65
CA THR A 198 9.84 3.42 -0.28
C THR A 198 8.82 2.30 -0.29
N LEU A 199 7.55 2.64 -0.06
CA LEU A 199 6.46 1.66 0.02
C LEU A 199 5.41 1.95 -1.04
N PHE A 200 5.41 1.14 -2.10
CA PHE A 200 4.31 1.12 -3.06
C PHE A 200 3.11 0.42 -2.43
N VAL A 201 1.91 0.99 -2.51
CA VAL A 201 0.71 0.44 -1.89
C VAL A 201 -0.39 0.31 -2.93
N CYS A 202 -1.05 -0.84 -2.96
CA CYS A 202 -2.21 -1.13 -3.80
C CYS A 202 -3.21 -2.06 -3.09
N GLY A 203 -4.33 -2.37 -3.75
CA GLY A 203 -5.36 -3.26 -3.21
C GLY A 203 -6.66 -2.54 -2.82
N VAL A 204 -7.32 -3.00 -1.76
CA VAL A 204 -8.64 -2.50 -1.35
C VAL A 204 -8.74 -2.33 0.18
N ASN A 205 -9.65 -1.51 0.70
CA ASN A 205 -10.39 -0.46 0.01
C ASN A 205 -9.55 0.82 -0.04
N ALA A 206 -9.60 1.54 -1.17
CA ALA A 206 -8.87 2.77 -1.43
C ALA A 206 -8.96 3.78 -0.27
N ASP A 207 -10.19 4.05 0.19
CA ASP A 207 -10.56 5.03 1.22
C ASP A 207 -10.54 4.49 2.65
N GLN A 208 -10.06 3.27 2.86
CA GLN A 208 -10.00 2.64 4.18
C GLN A 208 -8.61 2.01 4.41
N CYS A 209 -8.45 0.72 4.16
CA CYS A 209 -7.23 -0.01 4.49
C CYS A 209 -6.01 0.49 3.68
N VAL A 210 -6.20 0.87 2.42
CA VAL A 210 -5.12 1.41 1.58
C VAL A 210 -4.69 2.80 2.05
N SER A 211 -5.63 3.76 2.15
CA SER A 211 -5.32 5.13 2.61
C SER A 211 -4.72 5.15 4.02
N THR A 212 -5.30 4.43 4.98
CA THR A 212 -4.78 4.39 6.35
C THR A 212 -3.40 3.73 6.44
N THR A 213 -3.08 2.80 5.53
CA THR A 213 -1.73 2.23 5.40
C THR A 213 -0.75 3.25 4.83
N ILE A 214 -1.14 4.01 3.81
CA ILE A 214 -0.35 5.12 3.25
C ILE A 214 -0.08 6.19 4.30
N GLU A 215 -1.10 6.66 5.00
CA GLU A 215 -0.97 7.65 6.07
C GLU A 215 -0.05 7.14 7.19
N SER A 216 -0.18 5.85 7.54
CA SER A 216 0.67 5.23 8.56
C SER A 216 2.12 5.09 8.12
N ALA A 217 2.38 4.83 6.84
CA ALA A 217 3.71 4.81 6.25
C ALA A 217 4.32 6.22 6.28
N TYR A 218 3.56 7.23 5.86
CA TYR A 218 3.95 8.64 5.92
C TYR A 218 4.30 9.08 7.35
N PHE A 219 3.46 8.77 8.35
CA PHE A 219 3.73 9.09 9.76
C PHE A 219 4.94 8.36 10.37
N ARG A 220 5.52 7.41 9.64
CA ARG A 220 6.73 6.67 10.03
C ARG A 220 7.93 7.06 9.17
N ASP A 221 7.85 8.13 8.39
CA ASP A 221 8.91 8.59 7.50
C ASP A 221 9.32 7.54 6.46
N TYR A 222 8.37 6.73 5.98
CA TYR A 222 8.51 6.05 4.70
C TYR A 222 8.13 7.00 3.56
N ASN A 223 8.48 6.62 2.32
CA ASN A 223 8.10 7.30 1.09
C ASN A 223 6.93 6.51 0.47
N PRO A 224 5.66 6.75 0.84
CA PRO A 224 4.56 5.98 0.31
C PRO A 224 4.21 6.41 -1.12
N VAL A 225 3.90 5.42 -1.96
CA VAL A 225 3.50 5.61 -3.35
C VAL A 225 2.22 4.82 -3.62
N LEU A 226 1.12 5.49 -3.91
CA LEU A 226 -0.12 4.83 -4.30
C LEU A 226 -0.06 4.39 -5.76
N VAL A 227 -0.34 3.12 -6.04
CA VAL A 227 -0.53 2.61 -7.40
C VAL A 227 -2.02 2.66 -7.75
N ALA A 228 -2.45 3.76 -8.37
CA ALA A 228 -3.86 4.18 -8.40
C ALA A 228 -4.79 3.25 -9.20
N ASP A 229 -4.30 2.65 -10.28
CA ASP A 229 -5.03 1.71 -11.14
C ASP A 229 -4.93 0.25 -10.66
N ALA A 230 -4.13 -0.01 -9.62
CA ALA A 230 -4.11 -1.26 -8.85
C ALA A 230 -4.86 -1.13 -7.52
N THR A 231 -5.65 -0.07 -7.35
CA THR A 231 -6.37 0.25 -6.11
C THR A 231 -7.84 0.48 -6.40
N ALA A 232 -8.74 -0.09 -5.60
CA ALA A 232 -10.18 0.07 -5.79
C ALA A 232 -10.96 0.17 -4.48
N THR A 233 -12.25 0.51 -4.58
CA THR A 233 -13.17 0.54 -3.45
C THR A 233 -14.60 0.35 -3.93
N SER A 234 -15.46 -0.21 -3.09
CA SER A 234 -16.91 -0.24 -3.28
C SER A 234 -17.61 1.03 -2.79
N SER A 235 -16.87 1.97 -2.19
CA SER A 235 -17.37 3.30 -1.84
C SER A 235 -17.67 4.14 -3.10
N PRO A 236 -18.47 5.22 -2.99
CA PRO A 236 -18.64 6.16 -4.09
C PRO A 236 -17.30 6.66 -4.65
N ALA A 237 -17.25 6.91 -5.97
CA ALA A 237 -16.00 7.26 -6.67
C ALA A 237 -15.22 8.42 -6.04
N TYR A 238 -15.92 9.44 -5.52
CA TYR A 238 -15.30 10.60 -4.87
C TYR A 238 -14.45 10.23 -3.65
N CYS A 239 -14.71 9.09 -3.00
CA CYS A 239 -13.88 8.62 -1.89
C CYS A 239 -12.48 8.25 -2.37
N LYS A 240 -12.37 7.52 -3.49
CA LYS A 240 -11.08 7.21 -4.12
C LYS A 240 -10.41 8.48 -4.65
N ASP A 241 -11.18 9.39 -5.26
CA ASP A 241 -10.62 10.65 -5.77
C ASP A 241 -9.99 11.49 -4.65
N ALA A 242 -10.64 11.55 -3.48
CA ALA A 242 -10.10 12.21 -2.30
C ALA A 242 -8.80 11.57 -1.80
N VAL A 243 -8.71 10.23 -1.79
CA VAL A 243 -7.49 9.50 -1.42
C VAL A 243 -6.35 9.80 -2.39
N VAL A 244 -6.62 9.73 -3.70
CA VAL A 244 -5.63 10.04 -4.74
C VAL A 244 -5.16 11.49 -4.58
N PHE A 245 -6.08 12.42 -4.38
CA PHE A 245 -5.77 13.83 -4.14
C PHE A 245 -4.90 14.05 -2.90
N ASN A 246 -5.30 13.51 -1.75
CA ASN A 246 -4.56 13.70 -0.51
C ASN A 246 -3.21 12.98 -0.54
N THR A 247 -3.13 11.81 -1.17
CA THR A 247 -1.84 11.09 -1.29
C THR A 247 -0.83 11.95 -2.03
N LYS A 248 -1.16 12.47 -3.23
CA LYS A 248 -0.22 13.29 -4.01
C LYS A 248 0.09 14.66 -3.39
N GLN A 249 -0.81 15.21 -2.58
CA GLN A 249 -0.62 16.55 -2.00
C GLN A 249 0.06 16.51 -0.62
N CYS A 250 -0.17 15.45 0.17
CA CYS A 250 0.11 15.49 1.60
C CYS A 250 0.90 14.29 2.12
N TRP A 251 0.74 13.10 1.54
CA TRP A 251 1.25 11.88 2.16
C TRP A 251 2.40 11.24 1.38
N GLY A 252 2.49 11.47 0.07
CA GLY A 252 3.53 10.89 -0.77
C GLY A 252 3.27 11.10 -2.25
N PHE A 253 3.36 10.03 -3.03
CA PHE A 253 3.29 10.08 -4.49
C PHE A 253 2.17 9.18 -5.04
N VAL A 254 1.72 9.47 -6.25
CA VAL A 254 0.74 8.66 -6.96
C VAL A 254 1.29 8.27 -8.32
N THR A 255 1.26 6.99 -8.64
CA THR A 255 1.66 6.45 -9.95
C THR A 255 0.59 5.49 -10.49
N THR A 256 0.85 4.93 -11.67
CA THR A 256 0.04 3.86 -12.28
C THR A 256 0.92 2.64 -12.53
N THR A 257 0.31 1.48 -12.75
CA THR A 257 1.07 0.26 -13.03
C THR A 257 1.97 0.38 -14.25
N ASP A 258 1.54 1.05 -15.32
CA ASP A 258 2.40 1.26 -16.51
C ASP A 258 3.66 2.07 -16.17
N ARG A 259 3.51 3.15 -15.40
CA ARG A 259 4.63 4.00 -14.97
C ARG A 259 5.54 3.32 -13.95
N PHE A 260 4.95 2.50 -13.08
CA PHE A 260 5.68 1.70 -12.09
C PHE A 260 6.43 0.53 -12.74
N ALA A 261 5.85 -0.09 -13.75
CA ALA A 261 6.41 -1.24 -14.44
C ALA A 261 7.65 -0.88 -15.25
N ASP A 262 7.63 0.27 -15.92
CA ASP A 262 8.66 0.66 -16.89
C ASP A 262 9.31 2.01 -16.54
N PRO A 263 9.97 2.13 -15.36
CA PRO A 263 10.71 3.33 -15.01
C PRO A 263 11.94 3.50 -15.90
N SER A 264 12.38 4.75 -16.05
CA SER A 264 13.57 5.06 -16.85
C SER A 264 14.84 5.06 -15.99
N PRO A 265 16.02 4.75 -16.53
CA PRO A 265 17.27 4.93 -15.78
C PRO A 265 17.46 6.37 -15.33
N TYR A 266 17.85 6.58 -14.08
CA TYR A 266 18.13 7.92 -13.58
C TYR A 266 19.41 8.49 -14.19
N ARG A 267 19.38 9.77 -14.56
CA ARG A 267 20.54 10.53 -15.03
C ARG A 267 20.51 11.87 -14.32
N ARG A 268 21.63 12.23 -13.69
CA ARG A 268 21.81 13.56 -13.09
C ARG A 268 21.87 14.64 -14.15
#